data_AF-A0A452SP21-F1
#
_entry.id   AF-A0A452SP21-F1
#
_cell.length_a   1.000
_cell.length_b   1.000
_cell.length_c   1.000
_cell.angle_alpha   90.00
_cell.angle_beta   90.00
_cell.angle_gamma   90.00
#
_symmetry.space_group_name_H-M   'P 1'
#
loop_
_entity.id
_entity.type
_entity.pdbx_description
1 polymer ?
#
loop_
_entity_poly.entity_id
_entity_poly.type
_entity_poly.pdbx_seq_one_letter_code
_entity_poly.pdbx_strand_id
1 'polypeptide(L)'
;CGSEGDFISSECTKYKVSTCRDCVESGPGCAWCQKLNFTGLGEPDSVRCDTREQLLLKGCAADDIMDPRSLAETQEDKKGSQQQLSPQKVTLYLRPGFGSFVDKTVLPFVNTHPEKLRNPCPNKEKECQPPFAFRHVLRLTNNSNRFQTEVGKQLISGNLDAPEGGLDAMMQVAACLEEIGWRNVTRLLVFATDDGFHFAGDGKLGAILTPNDGRCHLEDNIYKRSNDFDYPSVGQLAHKLAENNIQPIFAVTKRMVKTYEKLTEVIPKSAVGELSDDSSNVVQLIKNAYNKLSSRVFLDHNMVPSTLRVTYDSFCSNGVSQVDQPRGDCDGVQINVPITFQVKVTATECIQEQSFVIRRWSQRGGR
;
A
#
# COMPACT_ATOMS: atom_id res chain seq x y z
N CYS A 1 -27.70 9.95 -25.93
CA CYS A 1 -27.05 11.23 -26.23
C CYS A 1 -25.59 11.16 -25.80
N GLY A 2 -24.70 11.27 -26.79
CA GLY A 2 -23.24 11.44 -26.78
C GLY A 2 -22.40 11.18 -25.53
N SER A 3 -21.45 10.26 -25.67
CA SER A 3 -20.04 10.49 -25.29
C SER A 3 -19.15 9.55 -26.11
N GLU A 4 -18.46 10.15 -27.10
CA GLU A 4 -17.32 9.60 -27.81
C GLU A 4 -16.14 9.39 -26.84
N GLY A 5 -15.35 8.33 -27.06
CA GLY A 5 -14.08 8.14 -26.36
C GLY A 5 -13.60 6.70 -26.31
N ASP A 6 -13.15 6.16 -27.44
CA ASP A 6 -11.89 5.39 -27.53
C ASP A 6 -11.54 5.23 -29.02
N PHE A 7 -10.66 6.10 -29.52
CA PHE A 7 -10.03 5.99 -30.83
C PHE A 7 -9.04 4.82 -30.79
N ILE A 8 -9.53 3.59 -30.97
CA ILE A 8 -8.69 2.43 -31.26
C ILE A 8 -8.25 2.57 -32.73
N SER A 9 -6.94 2.55 -32.98
CA SER A 9 -6.32 2.75 -34.29
C SER A 9 -7.13 2.10 -35.42
N SER A 10 -7.62 2.91 -36.35
CA SER A 10 -8.32 2.48 -37.57
C SER A 10 -7.38 1.83 -38.60
N GLU A 11 -6.28 1.22 -38.14
CA GLU A 11 -5.21 0.71 -38.98
C GLU A 11 -4.97 -0.76 -38.65
N CYS A 12 -5.01 -1.60 -39.68
CA CYS A 12 -4.64 -3.00 -39.62
C CYS A 12 -3.29 -3.20 -40.31
N THR A 13 -2.23 -3.43 -39.54
CA THR A 13 -0.90 -3.72 -40.08
C THR A 13 -0.72 -5.23 -40.17
N LYS A 14 -0.67 -5.77 -41.38
CA LYS A 14 -0.67 -7.22 -41.62
C LYS A 14 0.75 -7.78 -41.56
N TYR A 15 0.99 -8.82 -40.76
CA TYR A 15 2.28 -9.52 -40.72
C TYR A 15 2.09 -11.03 -40.85
N LYS A 16 2.51 -11.62 -41.99
CA LYS A 16 2.46 -13.07 -42.27
C LYS A 16 1.09 -13.72 -41.99
N VAL A 17 0.01 -13.08 -42.45
CA VAL A 17 -1.35 -13.57 -42.20
C VAL A 17 -1.71 -14.69 -43.17
N SER A 18 -1.96 -15.89 -42.65
CA SER A 18 -2.45 -17.05 -43.41
C SER A 18 -3.78 -17.60 -42.88
N THR A 19 -4.08 -17.35 -41.61
CA THR A 19 -5.30 -17.79 -40.94
C THR A 19 -6.06 -16.62 -40.30
N CYS A 20 -7.32 -16.87 -39.94
CA CYS A 20 -8.12 -15.92 -39.16
C CYS A 20 -7.44 -15.56 -37.83
N ARG A 21 -6.73 -16.51 -37.21
CA ARG A 21 -6.03 -16.28 -35.94
C ARG A 21 -4.85 -15.32 -36.13
N ASP A 22 -4.02 -15.56 -37.13
CA ASP A 22 -2.88 -14.69 -37.45
C ASP A 22 -3.35 -13.25 -37.73
N CYS A 23 -4.53 -13.09 -38.33
CA CYS A 23 -5.13 -11.79 -38.60
C CYS A 23 -5.50 -11.04 -37.32
N VAL A 24 -6.22 -11.69 -36.40
CA VAL A 24 -6.63 -11.08 -35.12
C VAL A 24 -5.42 -10.79 -34.24
N GLU A 25 -4.40 -11.65 -34.28
CA GLU A 25 -3.12 -11.44 -33.58
C GLU A 25 -2.30 -10.27 -34.16
N SER A 26 -2.55 -9.87 -35.41
CA SER A 26 -1.84 -8.74 -36.05
C SER A 26 -2.20 -7.38 -35.43
N GLY A 27 -3.38 -7.25 -34.82
CA GLY A 27 -3.74 -6.04 -34.07
C GLY A 27 -5.24 -5.85 -33.83
N PRO A 28 -5.62 -4.94 -32.91
CA PRO A 28 -7.01 -4.73 -32.48
C PRO A 28 -7.92 -4.07 -33.54
N GLY A 29 -7.33 -3.53 -34.62
CA GLY A 29 -8.05 -2.98 -35.78
C GLY A 29 -8.25 -3.97 -36.92
N CYS A 30 -7.72 -5.20 -36.81
CA CYS A 30 -7.79 -6.21 -37.85
C CYS A 30 -9.02 -7.11 -37.70
N ALA A 31 -9.73 -7.32 -38.80
CA ALA A 31 -10.87 -8.21 -38.92
C ALA A 31 -10.67 -9.18 -40.09
N TRP A 32 -11.38 -10.32 -40.07
CA TRP A 32 -11.25 -11.37 -41.08
C TRP A 32 -12.56 -11.68 -41.80
N CYS A 33 -12.53 -11.79 -43.13
CA CYS A 33 -13.69 -12.18 -43.93
C CYS A 33 -13.79 -13.71 -44.13
N GLN A 34 -14.85 -14.33 -43.60
CA GLN A 34 -15.11 -15.77 -43.71
C GLN A 34 -15.86 -16.18 -44.99
N LYS A 35 -16.28 -15.21 -45.83
CA LYS A 35 -17.06 -15.46 -47.04
C LYS A 35 -16.34 -16.42 -48.00
N LEU A 36 -17.06 -17.44 -48.49
CA LEU A 36 -16.56 -18.38 -49.50
C LEU A 36 -16.31 -17.66 -50.83
N ASN A 37 -15.26 -18.04 -51.55
CA ASN A 37 -14.86 -17.43 -52.84
C ASN A 37 -14.65 -15.90 -52.81
N PHE A 38 -14.24 -15.35 -51.66
CA PHE A 38 -13.94 -13.92 -51.52
C PHE A 38 -12.62 -13.49 -52.19
N THR A 39 -11.63 -14.38 -52.23
CA THR A 39 -10.32 -14.15 -52.85
C THR A 39 -10.39 -14.33 -54.37
N GLY A 40 -9.87 -13.37 -55.12
CA GLY A 40 -9.77 -13.46 -56.58
C GLY A 40 -8.76 -14.52 -57.04
N LEU A 41 -8.84 -14.92 -58.32
CA LEU A 41 -7.84 -15.81 -58.94
C LEU A 41 -6.43 -15.19 -58.83
N GLY A 42 -5.54 -15.84 -58.07
CA GLY A 42 -4.17 -15.39 -57.84
C GLY A 42 -3.97 -14.44 -56.65
N GLU A 43 -5.04 -14.07 -55.92
CA GLU A 43 -4.92 -13.31 -54.67
C GLU A 43 -4.57 -14.22 -53.49
N PRO A 44 -3.65 -13.82 -52.60
CA PRO A 44 -3.36 -14.56 -51.38
C PRO A 44 -4.49 -14.42 -50.34
N ASP A 45 -4.66 -15.41 -49.47
CA ASP A 45 -5.65 -15.37 -48.38
C ASP A 45 -5.42 -14.23 -47.36
N SER A 46 -4.23 -13.63 -47.33
CA SER A 46 -3.94 -12.43 -46.53
C SER A 46 -4.87 -11.24 -46.86
N VAL A 47 -5.48 -11.26 -48.04
CA VAL A 47 -6.49 -10.28 -48.49
C VAL A 47 -7.78 -10.33 -47.65
N ARG A 48 -8.07 -11.47 -47.01
CA ARG A 48 -9.22 -11.63 -46.12
C ARG A 48 -9.06 -10.88 -44.80
N CYS A 49 -7.84 -10.47 -44.46
CA CYS A 49 -7.53 -9.71 -43.26
C CYS A 49 -7.42 -8.23 -43.60
N ASP A 50 -8.29 -7.39 -43.04
CA ASP A 50 -8.16 -5.94 -43.13
C ASP A 50 -9.00 -5.22 -42.07
N THR A 51 -9.07 -3.89 -42.11
CA THR A 51 -10.06 -3.18 -41.27
C THR A 51 -11.49 -3.53 -41.69
N ARG A 52 -12.43 -3.44 -40.74
CA ARG A 52 -13.85 -3.73 -41.00
C ARG A 52 -14.41 -2.88 -42.15
N GLU A 53 -14.04 -1.60 -42.24
CA GLU A 53 -14.51 -0.73 -43.32
C GLU A 53 -14.00 -1.18 -44.69
N GLN A 54 -12.72 -1.57 -44.78
CA GLN A 54 -12.12 -2.03 -46.03
C GLN A 54 -12.69 -3.37 -46.49
N LEU A 55 -13.00 -4.28 -45.57
CA LEU A 55 -13.67 -5.55 -45.90
C LEU A 55 -15.09 -5.32 -46.43
N LEU A 56 -15.84 -4.39 -45.84
CA LEU A 56 -17.17 -4.01 -46.35
C LEU A 56 -17.07 -3.40 -47.75
N LEU A 57 -16.11 -2.50 -47.98
CA LEU A 57 -15.85 -1.91 -49.29
C LEU A 57 -15.47 -2.94 -50.35
N LYS A 58 -14.72 -3.99 -49.96
CA LYS A 58 -14.36 -5.10 -50.86
C LYS A 58 -15.52 -6.09 -51.08
N GLY A 59 -16.67 -5.89 -50.44
CA GLY A 59 -17.87 -6.72 -50.64
C GLY A 59 -17.98 -7.94 -49.73
N CYS A 60 -17.30 -7.95 -48.59
CA CYS A 60 -17.58 -8.89 -47.50
C CYS A 60 -18.88 -8.46 -46.80
N ALA A 61 -19.80 -9.38 -46.56
CA ALA A 61 -21.03 -9.08 -45.82
C ALA A 61 -20.70 -8.81 -44.34
N ALA A 62 -21.48 -7.97 -43.65
CA ALA A 62 -21.22 -7.63 -42.26
C ALA A 62 -21.22 -8.84 -41.31
N ASP A 63 -22.07 -9.83 -41.59
CA ASP A 63 -22.18 -11.09 -40.83
C ASP A 63 -21.03 -12.08 -41.14
N ASP A 64 -20.31 -11.86 -42.24
CA ASP A 64 -19.14 -12.64 -42.63
C ASP A 64 -17.83 -12.04 -42.11
N ILE A 65 -17.88 -10.95 -41.34
CA ILE A 65 -16.71 -10.29 -40.77
C ILE A 65 -16.51 -10.76 -39.32
N MET A 66 -15.44 -11.52 -39.10
CA MET A 66 -14.96 -11.93 -37.78
C MET A 66 -14.11 -10.79 -37.19
N ASP A 67 -14.66 -10.13 -36.17
CA ASP A 67 -14.06 -8.99 -35.47
C ASP A 67 -14.25 -9.17 -33.97
N PRO A 68 -13.50 -10.09 -33.33
CA PRO A 68 -13.64 -10.38 -31.90
C PRO A 68 -13.23 -9.15 -31.08
N ARG A 69 -14.10 -8.72 -30.16
CA ARG A 69 -13.85 -7.61 -29.23
C ARG A 69 -13.64 -8.13 -27.82
N SER A 70 -12.81 -7.44 -27.05
CA SER A 70 -12.65 -7.70 -25.62
C SER A 70 -13.99 -7.52 -24.90
N LEU A 71 -14.37 -8.52 -24.11
CA LEU A 71 -15.60 -8.51 -23.32
C LEU A 71 -15.25 -8.67 -21.85
N ALA A 72 -15.97 -7.95 -20.99
CA ALA A 72 -15.91 -8.11 -19.55
C ALA A 72 -17.25 -8.67 -19.07
N GLU A 73 -17.25 -9.92 -18.62
CA GLU A 73 -18.42 -10.53 -17.99
C GLU A 73 -18.34 -10.36 -16.47
N THR A 74 -19.30 -9.63 -15.90
CA THR A 74 -19.42 -9.48 -14.46
C THR A 74 -20.40 -10.51 -13.91
N GLN A 75 -19.91 -11.41 -13.06
CA GLN A 75 -20.77 -12.29 -12.27
C GLN A 75 -21.03 -11.64 -10.91
N GLU A 76 -22.26 -11.13 -10.72
CA GLU A 76 -22.71 -10.64 -9.42
C GLU A 76 -23.36 -11.77 -8.62
N ASP A 77 -22.75 -12.18 -7.51
CA ASP A 77 -23.33 -13.19 -6.62
C ASP A 77 -24.61 -12.66 -5.96
N LYS A 78 -25.76 -13.20 -6.39
CA LYS A 78 -27.06 -13.01 -5.75
C LYS A 78 -27.26 -14.03 -4.63
N LYS A 79 -26.52 -13.91 -3.52
CA LYS A 79 -26.91 -14.34 -2.15
C LYS A 79 -25.70 -14.33 -1.20
N GLY A 80 -25.84 -13.59 -0.09
CA GLY A 80 -25.00 -13.72 1.10
C GLY A 80 -23.81 -12.76 1.12
N SER A 81 -23.93 -11.67 1.89
CA SER A 81 -22.88 -10.68 2.17
C SER A 81 -22.35 -9.86 0.97
N GLN A 82 -23.24 -9.11 0.30
CA GLN A 82 -22.78 -7.85 -0.32
C GLN A 82 -22.39 -6.88 0.80
N GLN A 83 -21.21 -7.08 1.38
CA GLN A 83 -20.56 -6.07 2.20
C GLN A 83 -19.95 -5.08 1.20
N GLN A 84 -20.81 -4.25 0.61
CA GLN A 84 -20.41 -2.95 0.06
C GLN A 84 -19.41 -2.36 1.05
N LEU A 85 -18.21 -2.02 0.59
CA LEU A 85 -17.08 -1.60 1.42
C LEU A 85 -17.40 -0.34 2.24
N SER A 86 -18.18 -0.46 3.32
CA SER A 86 -18.42 0.58 4.32
C SER A 86 -18.90 -0.04 5.63
N PRO A 87 -18.47 0.47 6.79
CA PRO A 87 -19.28 0.40 7.98
C PRO A 87 -20.32 1.52 7.90
N GLN A 88 -21.60 1.16 8.01
CA GLN A 88 -22.74 2.11 8.01
C GLN A 88 -22.82 2.93 9.32
N LYS A 89 -22.03 2.56 10.34
CA LYS A 89 -21.80 3.28 11.61
C LYS A 89 -20.50 2.73 12.23
N VAL A 90 -19.47 3.55 12.42
CA VAL A 90 -18.22 3.09 13.06
C VAL A 90 -18.28 3.35 14.56
N THR A 91 -18.57 2.31 15.35
CA THR A 91 -18.31 2.34 16.80
C THR A 91 -16.89 1.83 17.02
N LEU A 92 -15.94 2.76 17.19
CA LEU A 92 -14.53 2.43 17.43
C LEU A 92 -14.33 1.88 18.84
N TYR A 93 -14.27 0.56 18.99
CA TYR A 93 -13.76 -0.07 20.20
C TYR A 93 -12.22 -0.15 20.13
N LEU A 94 -11.59 0.98 20.41
CA LEU A 94 -10.13 1.08 20.50
C LEU A 94 -9.64 0.27 21.69
N ARG A 95 -8.74 -0.69 21.44
CA ARG A 95 -8.00 -1.37 22.49
C ARG A 95 -6.63 -0.74 22.54
N PRO A 96 -6.31 0.10 23.53
CA PRO A 96 -4.99 0.69 23.59
C PRO A 96 -3.94 -0.37 23.94
N GLY A 97 -2.78 -0.20 23.35
CA GLY A 97 -1.53 -0.91 23.65
C GLY A 97 -0.42 0.12 23.63
N PHE A 98 0.71 -0.21 24.24
CA PHE A 98 1.81 0.74 24.37
C PHE A 98 3.16 0.06 24.19
N GLY A 99 4.07 0.76 23.53
CA GLY A 99 5.48 0.44 23.45
C GLY A 99 6.28 1.74 23.42
N SER A 100 7.53 1.66 23.84
CA SER A 100 8.46 2.77 23.84
C SER A 100 9.71 2.42 23.05
N PHE A 101 10.40 3.43 22.55
CA PHE A 101 11.64 3.30 21.80
C PHE A 101 12.57 4.48 22.11
N VAL A 102 13.86 4.27 21.86
CA VAL A 102 14.90 5.31 21.84
C VAL A 102 15.74 5.04 20.60
N ASP A 103 16.87 4.35 20.76
CA ASP A 103 17.74 3.96 19.66
C ASP A 103 18.58 2.70 19.99
N LYS A 104 19.35 2.23 19.01
CA LYS A 104 20.36 1.18 19.16
C LYS A 104 21.38 1.57 20.22
N THR A 105 21.82 0.59 20.99
CA THR A 105 22.62 0.82 22.21
C THR A 105 24.13 0.76 21.95
N VAL A 106 24.56 1.22 20.77
CA VAL A 106 25.97 1.31 20.36
C VAL A 106 26.33 2.73 19.93
N LEU A 107 27.62 3.06 19.95
CA LEU A 107 28.11 4.30 19.33
C LEU A 107 27.89 4.24 17.80
N PRO A 108 27.64 5.38 17.12
CA PRO A 108 27.52 6.74 17.67
C PRO A 108 26.11 7.12 18.16
N PHE A 109 25.13 6.21 18.11
CA PHE A 109 23.73 6.49 18.44
C PHE A 109 23.53 6.77 19.93
N VAL A 110 24.24 6.05 20.80
CA VAL A 110 24.26 6.32 22.24
C VAL A 110 25.68 6.43 22.78
N ASN A 111 25.84 7.14 23.89
CA ASN A 111 27.10 7.17 24.61
C ASN A 111 27.29 5.88 25.43
N THR A 112 28.18 5.01 24.98
CA THR A 112 28.45 3.70 25.60
C THR A 112 29.35 3.77 26.85
N HIS A 113 29.69 4.97 27.34
CA HIS A 113 30.39 5.10 28.63
C HIS A 113 29.50 4.55 29.76
N PRO A 114 30.02 3.71 30.68
CA PRO A 114 29.19 3.01 31.67
C PRO A 114 28.29 3.91 32.53
N GLU A 115 28.76 5.09 32.91
CA GLU A 115 27.93 6.07 33.64
C GLU A 115 26.78 6.62 32.81
N LYS A 116 27.00 6.85 31.51
CA LYS A 116 25.99 7.37 30.58
C LYS A 116 25.00 6.32 30.14
N LEU A 117 25.41 5.05 30.08
CA LEU A 117 24.48 3.94 29.92
C LEU A 117 23.57 3.76 31.14
N ARG A 118 24.05 4.05 32.36
CA ARG A 118 23.20 4.02 33.56
C ARG A 118 22.26 5.22 33.65
N ASN A 119 22.74 6.42 33.30
CA ASN A 119 21.93 7.63 33.26
C ASN A 119 22.27 8.46 32.00
N PRO A 120 21.50 8.30 30.91
CA PRO A 120 21.76 9.02 29.66
C PRO A 120 21.29 10.48 29.72
N CYS A 121 20.42 10.83 30.67
CA CYS A 121 19.85 12.16 30.76
C CYS A 121 20.92 13.24 31.04
N PRO A 122 20.74 14.48 30.53
CA PRO A 122 21.72 15.55 30.74
C PRO A 122 21.85 15.96 32.21
N ASN A 123 20.73 16.00 32.94
CA ASN A 123 20.71 16.34 34.35
C ASN A 123 20.83 15.08 35.22
N LYS A 124 21.88 15.01 36.05
CA LYS A 124 22.16 13.87 36.93
C LYS A 124 21.11 13.65 38.02
N GLU A 125 20.34 14.68 38.35
CA GLU A 125 19.32 14.65 39.41
C GLU A 125 17.98 14.07 38.96
N LYS A 126 17.78 13.86 37.65
CA LYS A 126 16.57 13.21 37.11
C LYS A 126 16.79 11.70 37.01
N GLU A 127 15.86 10.93 37.58
CA GLU A 127 15.81 9.48 37.36
C GLU A 127 15.49 9.20 35.88
N CYS A 128 16.46 8.61 35.18
CA CYS A 128 16.41 8.30 33.77
C CYS A 128 16.66 6.82 33.59
N GLN A 129 15.90 6.16 32.72
CA GLN A 129 16.18 4.76 32.42
C GLN A 129 17.32 4.64 31.39
N PRO A 130 18.11 3.54 31.42
CA PRO A 130 19.11 3.23 30.39
C PRO A 130 18.54 3.28 28.97
N PRO A 131 19.34 3.62 27.96
CA PRO A 131 18.89 3.60 26.57
C PRO A 131 18.51 2.19 26.13
N PHE A 132 17.54 2.08 25.22
CA PHE A 132 17.05 0.83 24.66
C PHE A 132 16.43 1.07 23.28
N ALA A 133 16.50 0.08 22.40
CA ALA A 133 15.94 0.22 21.05
C ALA A 133 14.41 0.20 21.05
N PHE A 134 13.80 -0.91 21.48
CA PHE A 134 12.35 -1.03 21.58
C PHE A 134 11.94 -1.88 22.78
N ARG A 135 10.90 -1.45 23.48
CA ARG A 135 10.25 -2.18 24.56
C ARG A 135 8.75 -2.21 24.34
N HIS A 136 8.19 -3.42 24.25
CA HIS A 136 6.76 -3.63 24.33
C HIS A 136 6.30 -3.57 25.79
N VAL A 137 5.56 -2.54 26.16
CA VAL A 137 5.16 -2.31 27.57
C VAL A 137 3.81 -2.93 27.87
N LEU A 138 2.86 -2.78 26.94
CA LEU A 138 1.48 -3.19 27.16
C LEU A 138 0.86 -3.75 25.89
N ARG A 139 0.52 -5.03 25.96
CA ARG A 139 -0.32 -5.73 24.98
C ARG A 139 -1.68 -5.06 24.83
N LEU A 140 -2.22 -5.06 23.61
CA LEU A 140 -3.55 -4.50 23.30
C LEU A 140 -4.62 -5.03 24.27
N THR A 141 -5.24 -4.13 25.03
CA THR A 141 -6.19 -4.46 26.09
C THR A 141 -7.44 -3.57 26.03
N ASN A 142 -8.54 -4.00 26.63
CA ASN A 142 -9.74 -3.19 26.84
C ASN A 142 -9.75 -2.48 28.21
N ASN A 143 -8.73 -2.70 29.05
CA ASN A 143 -8.64 -2.11 30.38
C ASN A 143 -7.87 -0.79 30.35
N SER A 144 -8.59 0.34 30.42
CA SER A 144 -8.03 1.69 30.43
C SER A 144 -7.16 1.97 31.66
N ASN A 145 -7.53 1.44 32.82
CA ASN A 145 -6.78 1.66 34.06
C ASN A 145 -5.40 1.01 33.95
N ARG A 146 -5.33 -0.21 33.41
CA ARG A 146 -4.07 -0.90 33.14
C ARG A 146 -3.20 -0.09 32.16
N PHE A 147 -3.79 0.51 31.13
CA PHE A 147 -3.05 1.41 30.25
C PHE A 147 -2.44 2.59 31.00
N GLN A 148 -3.24 3.31 31.78
CA GLN A 148 -2.75 4.45 32.53
C GLN A 148 -1.64 4.06 33.53
N THR A 149 -1.79 2.94 34.23
CA THR A 149 -0.81 2.47 35.20
C THR A 149 0.49 2.03 34.52
N GLU A 150 0.45 1.22 33.47
CA GLU A 150 1.68 0.72 32.82
C GLU A 150 2.43 1.82 32.05
N VAL A 151 1.71 2.77 31.45
CA VAL A 151 2.32 3.95 30.80
C VAL A 151 2.91 4.90 31.84
N GLY A 152 2.22 5.13 32.97
CA GLY A 152 2.70 6.00 34.04
C GLY A 152 3.94 5.49 34.78
N LYS A 153 4.26 4.19 34.66
CA LYS A 153 5.52 3.61 35.18
C LYS A 153 6.73 3.89 34.30
N GLN A 154 6.54 4.37 33.07
CA GLN A 154 7.66 4.57 32.15
C GLN A 154 8.43 5.83 32.53
N LEU A 155 9.76 5.70 32.57
CA LEU A 155 10.67 6.83 32.78
C LEU A 155 11.19 7.35 31.44
N ILE A 156 11.65 8.60 31.42
CA ILE A 156 12.37 9.16 30.28
C ILE A 156 13.73 8.49 30.12
N SER A 157 14.22 8.43 28.89
CA SER A 157 15.56 7.96 28.53
C SER A 157 16.25 9.02 27.66
N GLY A 158 17.38 8.67 27.05
CA GLY A 158 18.06 9.53 26.08
C GLY A 158 19.14 8.79 25.31
N ASN A 159 19.48 9.34 24.15
CA ASN A 159 20.54 8.91 23.24
C ASN A 159 21.50 10.08 22.97
N LEU A 160 22.40 9.92 21.99
CA LEU A 160 23.47 10.88 21.70
C LEU A 160 23.19 11.73 20.45
N ASP A 161 22.69 11.11 19.38
CA ASP A 161 22.32 11.79 18.15
C ASP A 161 20.84 12.20 18.12
N ALA A 162 20.45 12.94 17.08
CA ALA A 162 19.13 13.53 16.97
C ALA A 162 18.08 12.60 16.34
N PRO A 163 18.34 11.90 15.21
CA PRO A 163 17.40 10.91 14.70
C PRO A 163 17.28 9.73 15.68
N GLU A 164 16.11 9.08 15.69
CA GLU A 164 15.82 7.99 16.63
C GLU A 164 15.64 6.64 15.91
N GLY A 165 15.72 5.55 16.66
CA GLY A 165 15.54 4.17 16.20
C GLY A 165 14.07 3.76 16.00
N GLY A 166 13.18 4.73 15.76
CA GLY A 166 11.73 4.49 15.72
C GLY A 166 11.26 3.51 14.63
N LEU A 167 11.96 3.42 13.50
CA LEU A 167 11.58 2.46 12.45
C LEU A 167 11.85 1.00 12.86
N ASP A 168 12.85 0.73 13.68
CA ASP A 168 13.09 -0.61 14.26
C ASP A 168 11.90 -1.02 15.14
N ALA A 169 11.43 -0.10 15.98
CA ALA A 169 10.25 -0.33 16.81
C ALA A 169 9.01 -0.62 15.96
N MET A 170 8.77 0.15 14.89
CA MET A 170 7.65 -0.09 13.97
C MET A 170 7.76 -1.46 13.29
N MET A 171 8.97 -1.89 12.91
CA MET A 171 9.19 -3.21 12.31
C MET A 171 8.88 -4.33 13.30
N GLN A 172 9.35 -4.23 14.55
CA GLN A 172 9.04 -5.22 15.59
C GLN A 172 7.53 -5.27 15.88
N VAL A 173 6.84 -4.14 15.96
CA VAL A 173 5.38 -4.09 16.14
C VAL A 173 4.62 -4.74 14.97
N ALA A 174 5.15 -4.61 13.75
CA ALA A 174 4.57 -5.21 12.55
C ALA A 174 4.89 -6.71 12.40
N ALA A 175 6.01 -7.17 12.95
CA ALA A 175 6.44 -8.57 12.86
C ALA A 175 5.92 -9.45 14.02
N CYS A 176 5.83 -8.91 15.23
CA CYS A 176 5.44 -9.62 16.46
C CYS A 176 3.91 -9.57 16.69
N LEU A 177 3.14 -10.20 15.79
CA LEU A 177 1.67 -10.05 15.81
C LEU A 177 1.01 -10.57 17.09
N GLU A 178 1.55 -11.67 17.63
CA GLU A 178 0.99 -12.37 18.79
C GLU A 178 1.28 -11.66 20.10
N GLU A 179 2.52 -11.16 20.26
CA GLU A 179 3.01 -10.44 21.43
C GLU A 179 2.25 -9.13 21.59
N ILE A 180 2.15 -8.34 20.50
CA ILE A 180 1.40 -7.09 20.47
C ILE A 180 -0.10 -7.34 20.69
N GLY A 181 -0.61 -8.50 20.21
CA GLY A 181 -1.99 -8.93 20.39
C GLY A 181 -2.95 -8.35 19.35
N TRP A 182 -2.50 -8.21 18.10
CA TRP A 182 -3.33 -7.70 17.02
C TRP A 182 -4.55 -8.60 16.75
N ARG A 183 -5.70 -7.97 16.53
CA ARG A 183 -6.92 -8.67 16.05
C ARG A 183 -6.98 -8.67 14.52
N ASN A 184 -7.85 -9.51 13.97
CA ASN A 184 -8.17 -9.51 12.54
C ASN A 184 -9.18 -8.40 12.19
N VAL A 185 -8.82 -7.15 12.46
CA VAL A 185 -9.61 -5.92 12.19
C VAL A 185 -8.66 -4.80 11.72
N THR A 186 -9.17 -3.60 11.46
CA THR A 186 -8.33 -2.42 11.19
C THR A 186 -7.31 -2.19 12.31
N ARG A 187 -6.03 -2.13 11.97
CA ARG A 187 -4.92 -1.91 12.92
C ARG A 187 -4.36 -0.51 12.71
N LEU A 188 -4.36 0.30 13.76
CA LEU A 188 -3.80 1.65 13.76
C LEU A 188 -2.55 1.66 14.64
N LEU A 189 -1.45 2.19 14.13
CA LEU A 189 -0.20 2.34 14.87
C LEU A 189 0.11 3.84 15.00
N VAL A 190 -0.02 4.40 16.20
CA VAL A 190 0.35 5.80 16.43
C VAL A 190 1.84 5.86 16.73
N PHE A 191 2.58 6.59 15.92
CA PHE A 191 4.01 6.84 16.06
C PHE A 191 4.20 8.29 16.48
N ALA A 192 4.62 8.51 17.73
CA ALA A 192 4.81 9.84 18.29
C ALA A 192 6.29 10.12 18.55
N THR A 193 6.79 11.21 17.96
CA THR A 193 8.18 11.68 18.17
C THR A 193 8.29 13.16 17.82
N ASP A 194 9.27 13.83 18.38
CA ASP A 194 9.64 15.20 18.04
C ASP A 194 10.83 15.29 17.07
N ASP A 195 11.48 14.19 16.71
CA ASP A 195 12.69 14.17 15.87
C ASP A 195 12.59 13.26 14.62
N GLY A 196 13.71 13.13 13.90
CA GLY A 196 13.90 12.27 12.74
C GLY A 196 13.93 10.79 13.08
N PHE A 197 14.29 10.00 12.07
CA PHE A 197 14.35 8.55 12.19
C PHE A 197 15.56 8.00 11.42
N HIS A 198 16.19 6.97 11.98
CA HIS A 198 17.20 6.19 11.27
C HIS A 198 16.56 5.17 10.31
N PHE A 199 17.30 4.83 9.26
CA PHE A 199 16.93 3.84 8.26
C PHE A 199 18.14 3.05 7.77
N ALA A 200 17.89 1.97 7.02
CA ALA A 200 18.93 1.07 6.51
C ALA A 200 20.11 1.84 5.87
N GLY A 201 21.33 1.48 6.27
CA GLY A 201 22.57 2.16 5.93
C GLY A 201 23.20 2.89 7.11
N ASP A 202 22.39 3.46 8.01
CA ASP A 202 22.89 4.21 9.17
C ASP A 202 23.61 3.32 10.17
N GLY A 203 23.19 2.06 10.34
CA GLY A 203 23.83 1.09 11.22
C GLY A 203 25.31 0.83 10.89
N LYS A 204 25.75 1.14 9.67
CA LYS A 204 27.16 1.09 9.27
C LYS A 204 28.05 1.94 10.18
N LEU A 205 27.55 3.05 10.70
CA LEU A 205 28.29 3.92 11.64
C LEU A 205 28.62 3.20 12.95
N GLY A 206 27.75 2.28 13.39
CA GLY A 206 27.94 1.43 14.56
C GLY A 206 28.53 0.05 14.24
N ALA A 207 29.10 -0.13 13.05
CA ALA A 207 29.60 -1.41 12.53
C ALA A 207 28.54 -2.52 12.43
N ILE A 208 27.27 -2.15 12.30
CA ILE A 208 26.15 -3.07 12.10
C ILE A 208 25.87 -3.16 10.60
N LEU A 209 26.27 -4.27 9.99
CA LEU A 209 26.22 -4.46 8.53
C LEU A 209 25.18 -5.49 8.08
N THR A 210 24.61 -6.25 9.03
CA THR A 210 23.58 -7.26 8.74
C THR A 210 22.25 -6.54 8.48
N PRO A 211 21.62 -6.69 7.31
CA PRO A 211 20.33 -6.05 7.06
C PRO A 211 19.24 -6.54 8.00
N ASN A 212 18.26 -5.70 8.28
CA ASN A 212 17.06 -6.09 9.01
C ASN A 212 16.35 -7.27 8.32
N ASP A 213 16.01 -8.33 9.04
CA ASP A 213 15.42 -9.55 8.48
C ASP A 213 13.88 -9.53 8.43
N GLY A 214 13.24 -8.49 8.96
CA GLY A 214 11.79 -8.32 9.01
C GLY A 214 11.07 -9.32 9.92
N ARG A 215 11.78 -9.96 10.87
CA ARG A 215 11.24 -10.96 11.81
C ARG A 215 11.07 -10.38 13.21
N CYS A 216 10.26 -11.09 14.01
CA CYS A 216 10.08 -10.78 15.42
C CYS A 216 11.29 -11.24 16.22
N HIS A 217 11.85 -10.35 17.05
CA HIS A 217 12.99 -10.60 17.93
C HIS A 217 12.75 -10.04 19.34
N LEU A 218 11.49 -10.08 19.80
CA LEU A 218 11.14 -9.69 21.16
C LEU A 218 11.50 -10.81 22.14
N GLU A 219 12.37 -10.49 23.09
CA GLU A 219 12.74 -11.33 24.21
C GLU A 219 12.46 -10.57 25.50
N ASP A 220 11.61 -11.12 26.38
CA ASP A 220 11.12 -10.41 27.58
C ASP A 220 10.49 -9.04 27.24
N ASN A 221 9.80 -8.98 26.10
CA ASN A 221 9.21 -7.77 25.53
C ASN A 221 10.23 -6.67 25.15
N ILE A 222 11.51 -7.00 25.00
CA ILE A 222 12.57 -6.07 24.58
C ILE A 222 13.22 -6.57 23.30
N TYR A 223 13.53 -5.66 22.39
CA TYR A 223 14.31 -5.98 21.19
C TYR A 223 15.81 -6.05 21.53
N LYS A 224 16.24 -7.13 22.17
CA LYS A 224 17.63 -7.29 22.67
C LYS A 224 18.66 -7.37 21.55
N ARG A 225 18.27 -7.93 20.41
CA ARG A 225 19.11 -8.14 19.23
C ARG A 225 19.15 -6.94 18.29
N SER A 226 18.74 -5.75 18.75
CA SER A 226 18.75 -4.53 17.94
C SER A 226 20.12 -4.16 17.39
N ASN A 227 21.19 -4.56 18.08
CA ASN A 227 22.56 -4.24 17.68
C ASN A 227 23.16 -5.27 16.70
N ASP A 228 22.46 -6.39 16.45
CA ASP A 228 22.89 -7.42 15.50
C ASP A 228 22.47 -7.09 14.06
N PHE A 229 21.40 -6.29 13.92
CA PHE A 229 20.74 -5.96 12.66
C PHE A 229 20.69 -4.46 12.44
N ASP A 230 20.89 -4.02 11.20
CA ASP A 230 20.72 -2.63 10.78
C ASP A 230 19.25 -2.20 10.91
N TYR A 231 19.00 -0.91 10.83
CA TYR A 231 17.65 -0.36 10.75
C TYR A 231 16.92 -0.89 9.51
N PRO A 232 15.59 -0.98 9.52
CA PRO A 232 14.84 -1.36 8.33
C PRO A 232 14.90 -0.25 7.27
N SER A 233 14.80 -0.63 6.00
CA SER A 233 14.56 0.36 4.94
C SER A 233 13.11 0.83 4.97
N VAL A 234 12.86 2.06 4.51
CA VAL A 234 11.48 2.60 4.43
C VAL A 234 10.58 1.70 3.58
N GLY A 235 11.08 1.18 2.46
CA GLY A 235 10.34 0.27 1.59
C GLY A 235 10.05 -1.09 2.24
N GLN A 236 11.01 -1.64 3.00
CA GLN A 236 10.81 -2.88 3.76
C GLN A 236 9.71 -2.72 4.81
N LEU A 237 9.74 -1.59 5.55
CA LEU A 237 8.69 -1.27 6.52
C LEU A 237 7.33 -1.07 5.85
N ALA A 238 7.28 -0.33 4.74
CA ALA A 238 6.05 -0.13 3.95
C ALA A 238 5.43 -1.47 3.53
N HIS A 239 6.26 -2.41 3.07
CA HIS A 239 5.82 -3.75 2.71
C HIS A 239 5.27 -4.52 3.92
N LYS A 240 6.00 -4.54 5.05
CA LYS A 240 5.58 -5.28 6.26
C LYS A 240 4.31 -4.73 6.89
N LEU A 241 4.14 -3.41 6.91
CA LEU A 241 2.92 -2.74 7.40
C LEU A 241 1.72 -3.07 6.50
N ALA A 242 1.91 -3.03 5.17
CA ALA A 242 0.86 -3.37 4.22
C ALA A 242 0.46 -4.85 4.28
N GLU A 243 1.44 -5.75 4.37
CA GLU A 243 1.23 -7.20 4.57
C GLU A 243 0.39 -7.48 5.80
N ASN A 244 0.60 -6.73 6.89
CA ASN A 244 -0.10 -6.92 8.15
C ASN A 244 -1.31 -5.99 8.35
N ASN A 245 -1.72 -5.24 7.32
CA ASN A 245 -2.83 -4.28 7.36
C ASN A 245 -2.74 -3.28 8.55
N ILE A 246 -1.52 -2.82 8.85
CA ILE A 246 -1.24 -1.82 9.89
C ILE A 246 -1.09 -0.45 9.23
N GLN A 247 -1.89 0.51 9.71
CA GLN A 247 -1.92 1.88 9.19
C GLN A 247 -1.25 2.81 10.19
N PRO A 248 -0.06 3.34 9.90
CA PRO A 248 0.64 4.22 10.82
C PRO A 248 0.06 5.65 10.80
N ILE A 249 -0.04 6.25 11.96
CA ILE A 249 -0.37 7.66 12.17
C ILE A 249 0.86 8.32 12.80
N PHE A 250 1.57 9.13 12.03
CA PHE A 250 2.73 9.89 12.48
C PHE A 250 2.26 11.16 13.20
N ALA A 251 2.34 11.17 14.52
CA ALA A 251 2.05 12.30 15.37
C ALA A 251 3.37 13.00 15.73
N VAL A 252 3.75 14.03 14.96
CA VAL A 252 5.09 14.62 15.04
C VAL A 252 5.03 16.12 15.24
N THR A 253 6.05 16.69 15.87
CA THR A 253 6.12 18.16 16.08
C THR A 253 6.17 18.90 14.75
N LYS A 254 5.78 20.18 14.77
CA LYS A 254 5.66 21.04 13.58
C LYS A 254 6.90 21.03 12.67
N ARG A 255 8.10 20.96 13.26
CA ARG A 255 9.37 20.93 12.52
C ARG A 255 9.51 19.67 11.64
N MET A 256 8.92 18.55 12.08
CA MET A 256 9.06 17.24 11.44
C MET A 256 7.94 16.91 10.45
N VAL A 257 6.81 17.63 10.48
CA VAL A 257 5.63 17.34 9.65
C VAL A 257 5.99 17.13 8.18
N LYS A 258 6.73 18.06 7.56
CA LYS A 258 7.12 17.96 6.14
C LYS A 258 7.98 16.75 5.81
N THR A 259 8.81 16.31 6.77
CA THR A 259 9.67 15.13 6.61
C THR A 259 8.83 13.86 6.61
N TYR A 260 7.90 13.73 7.56
CA TYR A 260 7.01 12.57 7.64
C TYR A 260 5.92 12.58 6.57
N GLU A 261 5.55 13.73 6.01
CA GLU A 261 4.65 13.81 4.85
C GLU A 261 5.24 13.08 3.64
N LYS A 262 6.55 13.20 3.39
CA LYS A 262 7.24 12.43 2.34
C LYS A 262 7.20 10.92 2.59
N LEU A 263 7.23 10.48 3.86
CA LEU A 263 7.05 9.05 4.17
C LEU A 263 5.69 8.53 3.74
N THR A 264 4.65 9.36 3.73
CA THR A 264 3.30 8.95 3.30
C THR A 264 3.19 8.68 1.81
N GLU A 265 4.12 9.18 1.01
CA GLU A 265 4.23 8.86 -0.41
C GLU A 265 4.66 7.41 -0.62
N VAL A 266 5.52 6.90 0.27
CA VAL A 266 6.08 5.53 0.22
C VAL A 266 5.26 4.54 1.02
N ILE A 267 4.74 4.94 2.18
CA ILE A 267 3.93 4.11 3.08
C ILE A 267 2.44 4.40 2.82
N PRO A 268 1.75 3.59 1.98
CA PRO A 268 0.34 3.82 1.69
C PRO A 268 -0.52 3.67 2.95
N LYS A 269 -1.64 4.40 2.99
CA LYS A 269 -2.55 4.45 4.16
C LYS A 269 -1.86 4.82 5.46
N SER A 270 -0.97 5.80 5.38
CA SER A 270 -0.44 6.50 6.53
C SER A 270 -0.99 7.93 6.58
N ALA A 271 -0.98 8.52 7.77
CA ALA A 271 -1.38 9.90 7.97
C ALA A 271 -0.37 10.60 8.88
N VAL A 272 -0.19 11.90 8.66
CA VAL A 272 0.64 12.76 9.50
C VAL A 272 -0.27 13.77 10.19
N GLY A 273 -0.01 14.03 11.46
CA GLY A 273 -0.63 15.10 12.22
C GLY A 273 0.41 15.86 13.03
N GLU A 274 0.21 17.17 13.15
CA GLU A 274 1.04 18.04 13.98
C GLU A 274 0.72 17.79 15.46
N LEU A 275 1.69 17.26 16.19
CA LEU A 275 1.66 17.05 17.63
C LEU A 275 2.17 18.32 18.32
N SER A 276 1.44 18.80 19.32
CA SER A 276 1.92 19.88 20.20
C SER A 276 3.10 19.39 21.03
N ASP A 277 4.02 20.29 21.41
CA ASP A 277 5.23 19.92 22.16
C ASP A 277 4.94 19.27 23.54
N ASP A 278 3.74 19.50 24.09
CA ASP A 278 3.23 18.87 25.32
C ASP A 278 2.36 17.61 25.07
N SER A 279 2.19 17.22 23.81
CA SER A 279 1.33 16.12 23.35
C SER A 279 -0.15 16.22 23.76
N SER A 280 -0.64 17.40 24.17
CA SER A 280 -2.01 17.60 24.67
C SER A 280 -3.09 17.33 23.61
N ASN A 281 -2.76 17.51 22.33
CA ASN A 281 -3.69 17.38 21.20
C ASN A 281 -3.74 15.97 20.58
N VAL A 282 -3.04 14.98 21.15
CA VAL A 282 -2.89 13.62 20.57
C VAL A 282 -4.23 12.93 20.28
N VAL A 283 -5.23 13.09 21.14
CA VAL A 283 -6.55 12.47 20.96
C VAL A 283 -7.26 13.03 19.74
N GLN A 284 -7.21 14.36 19.54
CA GLN A 284 -7.82 15.00 18.40
C GLN A 284 -7.07 14.66 17.10
N LEU A 285 -5.74 14.56 17.18
CA LEU A 285 -4.88 14.15 16.08
C LEU A 285 -5.28 12.75 15.58
N ILE A 286 -5.43 11.78 16.47
CA ILE A 286 -5.83 10.41 16.11
C ILE A 286 -7.21 10.40 15.45
N LYS A 287 -8.18 11.18 15.95
CA LYS A 287 -9.51 11.31 15.33
C LYS A 287 -9.42 11.85 13.90
N ASN A 288 -8.68 12.94 13.71
CA ASN A 288 -8.51 13.57 12.40
C ASN A 288 -7.78 12.64 11.41
N ALA A 289 -6.72 11.99 11.87
CA ALA A 289 -5.95 11.03 11.08
C ALA A 289 -6.78 9.81 10.69
N TYR A 290 -7.58 9.27 11.62
CA TYR A 290 -8.50 8.19 11.31
C TYR A 290 -9.52 8.60 10.23
N ASN A 291 -10.11 9.79 10.37
CA ASN A 291 -11.06 10.30 9.37
C ASN A 291 -10.39 10.40 7.99
N LYS A 292 -9.17 10.96 7.93
CA LYS A 292 -8.37 11.07 6.69
C LYS A 292 -8.02 9.70 6.09
N LEU A 293 -7.65 8.72 6.92
CA LEU A 293 -7.36 7.36 6.48
C LEU A 293 -8.62 6.65 5.98
N SER A 294 -9.75 6.88 6.62
CA SER A 294 -11.03 6.29 6.23
C SER A 294 -11.59 6.89 4.95
N SER A 295 -11.30 8.18 4.70
CA SER A 295 -11.77 8.91 3.52
C SER A 295 -10.93 8.65 2.27
N ARG A 296 -9.74 8.06 2.39
CA ARG A 296 -8.90 7.72 1.23
C ARG A 296 -9.02 6.24 0.86
N VAL A 297 -9.35 5.97 -0.39
CA VAL A 297 -9.54 4.63 -0.93
C VAL A 297 -8.55 4.38 -2.05
N PHE A 298 -7.69 3.37 -1.85
CA PHE A 298 -6.79 2.85 -2.86
C PHE A 298 -7.29 1.50 -3.38
N LEU A 299 -7.32 1.37 -4.70
CA LEU A 299 -7.60 0.12 -5.39
C LEU A 299 -6.36 -0.30 -6.17
N ASP A 300 -5.91 -1.54 -5.95
CA ASP A 300 -4.68 -2.05 -6.53
C ASP A 300 -4.78 -3.57 -6.77
N HIS A 301 -3.81 -4.14 -7.48
CA HIS A 301 -3.75 -5.55 -7.82
C HIS A 301 -2.45 -6.21 -7.34
N ASN A 302 -2.44 -7.54 -7.32
CA ASN A 302 -1.20 -8.29 -7.13
C ASN A 302 -0.30 -8.23 -8.37
N MET A 303 0.91 -8.78 -8.25
CA MET A 303 1.87 -8.84 -9.36
C MET A 303 1.25 -9.58 -10.56
N VAL A 304 1.29 -8.92 -11.73
CA VAL A 304 0.81 -9.43 -13.02
C VAL A 304 2.01 -9.61 -13.97
N PRO A 305 1.96 -10.56 -14.90
CA PRO A 305 3.02 -10.73 -15.91
C PRO A 305 3.12 -9.51 -16.82
N SER A 306 4.28 -9.30 -17.42
CA SER A 306 4.55 -8.16 -18.33
C SER A 306 3.68 -8.14 -19.59
N THR A 307 3.03 -9.25 -19.91
CA THR A 307 2.09 -9.39 -21.04
C THR A 307 0.73 -8.75 -20.75
N LEU A 308 0.45 -8.41 -19.48
CA LEU A 308 -0.75 -7.72 -19.04
C LEU A 308 -0.43 -6.32 -18.52
N ARG A 309 -1.19 -5.34 -19.01
CA ARG A 309 -1.20 -3.98 -18.50
C ARG A 309 -2.55 -3.70 -17.87
N VAL A 310 -2.54 -3.21 -16.63
CA VAL A 310 -3.74 -2.82 -15.89
C VAL A 310 -3.66 -1.33 -15.58
N THR A 311 -4.72 -0.59 -15.90
CA THR A 311 -4.87 0.82 -15.53
C THR A 311 -6.23 1.07 -14.90
N TYR A 312 -6.33 2.17 -14.17
CA TYR A 312 -7.48 2.55 -13.37
C TYR A 312 -7.88 3.99 -13.67
N ASP A 313 -9.18 4.18 -13.92
CA ASP A 313 -9.81 5.49 -13.87
C ASP A 313 -10.58 5.61 -12.56
N SER A 314 -10.36 6.68 -11.82
CA SER A 314 -10.94 6.95 -10.50
C SER A 314 -11.94 8.08 -10.60
N PHE A 315 -13.23 7.78 -10.40
CA PHE A 315 -14.32 8.76 -10.37
C PHE A 315 -14.77 8.98 -8.93
N CYS A 316 -14.23 10.03 -8.32
CA CYS A 316 -14.38 10.28 -6.89
C CYS A 316 -15.60 11.19 -6.60
N SER A 317 -16.19 11.02 -5.42
CA SER A 317 -17.39 11.76 -5.00
C SER A 317 -17.16 13.26 -4.81
N ASN A 318 -15.91 13.70 -4.69
CA ASN A 318 -15.52 15.10 -4.57
C ASN A 318 -15.39 15.81 -5.93
N GLY A 319 -15.76 15.16 -7.04
CA GLY A 319 -15.66 15.71 -8.39
C GLY A 319 -14.29 15.57 -9.04
N VAL A 320 -13.30 15.00 -8.35
CA VAL A 320 -11.99 14.69 -8.94
C VAL A 320 -12.11 13.42 -9.78
N SER A 321 -11.60 13.49 -11.02
CA SER A 321 -11.47 12.34 -11.91
C SER A 321 -10.01 12.18 -12.32
N GLN A 322 -9.47 10.98 -12.17
CA GLN A 322 -8.12 10.63 -12.63
C GLN A 322 -8.25 9.47 -13.62
N VAL A 323 -7.52 9.52 -14.73
CA VAL A 323 -7.65 8.55 -15.84
C VAL A 323 -6.28 7.92 -16.10
N ASP A 324 -6.29 6.65 -16.51
CA ASP A 324 -5.14 5.84 -16.92
C ASP A 324 -4.01 5.77 -15.88
N GLN A 325 -4.38 5.72 -14.61
CA GLN A 325 -3.41 5.62 -13.50
C GLN A 325 -3.04 4.15 -13.23
N PRO A 326 -1.83 3.88 -12.69
CA PRO A 326 -1.41 2.52 -12.33
C PRO A 326 -2.19 1.95 -11.14
N ARG A 327 -2.87 2.80 -10.37
CA ARG A 327 -3.71 2.42 -9.22
C ARG A 327 -4.92 3.33 -9.13
N GLY A 328 -6.00 2.83 -8.56
CA GLY A 328 -7.14 3.67 -8.19
C GLY A 328 -6.84 4.49 -6.93
N ASP A 329 -7.15 5.79 -6.96
CA ASP A 329 -6.96 6.70 -5.83
C ASP A 329 -8.12 7.70 -5.74
N CYS A 330 -8.93 7.57 -4.68
CA CYS A 330 -9.93 8.57 -4.33
C CYS A 330 -9.72 9.06 -2.90
N ASP A 331 -9.68 10.37 -2.74
CA ASP A 331 -9.66 11.04 -1.44
C ASP A 331 -11.00 11.71 -1.13
N GLY A 332 -11.26 12.00 0.15
CA GLY A 332 -12.49 12.65 0.61
C GLY A 332 -13.76 11.80 0.46
N VAL A 333 -13.63 10.48 0.42
CA VAL A 333 -14.74 9.53 0.31
C VAL A 333 -15.57 9.55 1.60
N GLN A 334 -16.87 9.78 1.46
CA GLN A 334 -17.80 9.85 2.58
C GLN A 334 -18.49 8.50 2.82
N ILE A 335 -18.94 8.27 4.05
CA ILE A 335 -19.71 7.07 4.41
C ILE A 335 -21.00 7.05 3.59
N ASN A 336 -21.31 5.90 2.99
CA ASN A 336 -22.49 5.66 2.13
C ASN A 336 -22.56 6.47 0.83
N VAL A 337 -21.47 7.12 0.41
CA VAL A 337 -21.38 7.74 -0.91
C VAL A 337 -20.54 6.82 -1.82
N PRO A 338 -21.14 6.26 -2.90
CA PRO A 338 -20.40 5.38 -3.79
C PRO A 338 -19.37 6.17 -4.61
N ILE A 339 -18.26 5.52 -4.90
CA ILE A 339 -17.26 5.96 -5.87
C ILE A 339 -17.08 4.85 -6.90
N THR A 340 -16.65 5.22 -8.10
CA THR A 340 -16.51 4.27 -9.21
C THR A 340 -15.06 4.21 -9.66
N PHE A 341 -14.53 3.00 -9.80
CA PHE A 341 -13.26 2.76 -10.48
C PHE A 341 -13.52 1.99 -11.76
N GLN A 342 -13.06 2.50 -12.90
CA GLN A 342 -13.06 1.77 -14.17
C GLN A 342 -11.70 1.12 -14.34
N VAL A 343 -11.68 -0.20 -14.41
CA VAL A 343 -10.45 -0.98 -14.58
C VAL A 343 -10.32 -1.34 -16.05
N LYS A 344 -9.19 -0.99 -16.66
CA LYS A 344 -8.86 -1.37 -18.04
C LYS A 344 -7.74 -2.41 -17.99
N VAL A 345 -7.94 -3.51 -18.69
CA VAL A 345 -6.96 -4.59 -18.81
C VAL A 345 -6.63 -4.78 -20.27
N THR A 346 -5.36 -4.65 -20.63
CA THR A 346 -4.86 -4.81 -21.99
C THR A 346 -3.82 -5.91 -22.02
N ALA A 347 -4.01 -6.90 -22.88
CA ALA A 347 -2.99 -7.90 -23.19
C ALA A 347 -2.19 -7.45 -24.43
N THR A 348 -0.87 -7.61 -24.39
CA THR A 348 0.00 -7.27 -25.54
C THR A 348 0.11 -8.40 -26.55
N GLU A 349 -0.25 -9.62 -26.15
CA GLU A 349 -0.20 -10.83 -26.96
C GLU A 349 -1.31 -11.80 -26.54
N CYS A 350 -1.51 -12.87 -27.31
CA CYS A 350 -2.41 -13.94 -26.91
C CYS A 350 -1.88 -14.69 -25.68
N ILE A 351 -2.55 -14.50 -24.56
CA ILE A 351 -2.21 -15.09 -23.26
C ILE A 351 -2.90 -16.44 -23.04
N GLN A 352 -2.29 -17.27 -22.20
CA GLN A 352 -2.96 -18.44 -21.63
C GLN A 352 -3.93 -18.03 -20.51
N GLU A 353 -4.81 -18.94 -20.12
CA GLU A 353 -5.74 -18.73 -19.01
C GLU A 353 -4.99 -18.41 -17.71
N GLN A 354 -5.33 -17.28 -17.10
CA GLN A 354 -4.69 -16.78 -15.89
C GLN A 354 -5.64 -15.93 -15.05
N SER A 355 -5.33 -15.78 -13.77
CA SER A 355 -6.14 -15.02 -12.82
C SER A 355 -5.27 -14.10 -11.96
N PHE A 356 -5.74 -12.88 -11.72
CA PHE A 356 -5.18 -11.96 -10.75
C PHE A 356 -6.29 -11.36 -9.89
N VAL A 357 -5.93 -10.76 -8.76
CA VAL A 357 -6.91 -10.27 -7.77
C VAL A 357 -6.73 -8.78 -7.57
N ILE A 358 -7.80 -8.04 -7.83
CA ILE A 358 -7.92 -6.62 -7.48
C ILE A 358 -8.44 -6.54 -6.05
N ARG A 359 -7.78 -5.77 -5.19
CA ARG A 359 -8.17 -5.60 -3.79
C ARG A 359 -8.13 -4.13 -3.43
N ARG A 360 -9.02 -3.73 -2.54
CA ARG A 360 -8.75 -2.53 -1.73
C ARG A 360 -7.49 -2.82 -0.93
N TRP A 361 -6.49 -1.94 -0.96
CA TRP A 361 -5.17 -2.18 -0.35
C TRP A 361 -5.21 -2.68 1.12
N SER A 362 -6.27 -2.41 1.89
CA SER A 362 -6.43 -2.96 3.27
C SER A 362 -6.74 -4.45 3.37
N GLN A 363 -6.94 -5.17 2.25
CA GLN A 363 -7.25 -6.61 2.27
C GLN A 363 -6.12 -7.49 1.74
N ARG A 364 -4.85 -7.10 1.97
CA ARG A 364 -3.75 -8.07 1.99
C ARG A 364 -3.83 -8.92 3.28
N GLY A 365 -4.95 -9.63 3.47
CA GLY A 365 -5.04 -10.75 4.39
C GLY A 365 -4.55 -11.99 3.67
N GLY A 366 -3.62 -12.71 4.31
CA GLY A 366 -3.03 -13.94 3.81
C GLY A 366 -4.08 -14.98 3.41
N ARG A 367 -3.74 -15.77 2.39
CA ARG A 367 -4.26 -17.12 2.27
C ARG A 367 -3.72 -17.97 3.39
#